data_AF-A0AAD6KSH3-F1
#
_entry.id   AF-A0AAD6KSH3-F1
#
_cell.length_a   1.000
_cell.length_b   1.000
_cell.length_c   1.000
_cell.angle_alpha   90.00
_cell.angle_beta   90.00
_cell.angle_gamma   90.00
#
_symmetry.space_group_name_H-M   'P 1'
#
loop_
_entity.id
_entity.type
_entity.pdbx_description
1 polymer ?
#
loop_
_entity_poly.entity_id
_entity_poly.type
_entity_poly.pdbx_seq_one_letter_code
_entity_poly.pdbx_strand_id
1 'polypeptide(L)'
;MKKGVYSNEPMEAIEFPLFPSKGVRLRRKIEVWLKEFQQVPYVSPYEDYSHLDPNSDIAEKRVAGFLHELLCLFVEHSAERRRLLCLKKYFGLPQKVHKAFERHPYMFYLSLRNKTCTAILKEAYCDKSGH
;
A
#
# COMPACT_ATOMS: atom_id res chain seq x y z
N MET A 1 6.15 -14.87 28.04
CA MET A 1 6.54 -13.90 26.99
C MET A 1 5.76 -12.62 27.23
N LYS A 2 6.45 -11.48 27.36
CA LYS A 2 5.84 -10.21 27.81
C LYS A 2 4.82 -9.73 26.77
N LYS A 3 3.59 -9.47 27.20
CA LYS A 3 2.57 -8.75 26.42
C LYS A 3 3.18 -7.42 26.00
N GLY A 4 3.28 -7.18 24.69
CA GLY A 4 3.70 -5.90 24.14
C GLY A 4 2.80 -4.81 24.69
N VAL A 5 3.44 -3.74 25.18
CA VAL A 5 2.78 -2.53 25.63
C VAL A 5 2.17 -1.87 24.41
N TYR A 6 0.84 -1.87 24.30
CA TYR A 6 0.13 -0.95 23.43
C TYR A 6 -0.73 -0.06 24.33
N SER A 7 -0.30 1.18 24.42
CA SER A 7 -1.06 2.32 24.89
C SER A 7 -2.43 2.33 24.22
N ASN A 8 -3.47 2.74 24.95
CA ASN A 8 -4.78 3.08 24.41
C ASN A 8 -4.71 4.37 23.58
N GLU A 9 -3.77 4.46 22.64
CA GLU A 9 -3.65 5.57 21.72
C GLU A 9 -4.57 5.33 20.52
N PRO A 10 -5.33 6.34 20.07
CA PRO A 10 -6.10 6.22 18.85
C PRO A 10 -5.14 5.91 17.70
N MET A 11 -5.37 4.81 16.98
CA MET A 11 -4.53 4.43 15.84
C MET A 11 -4.47 5.61 14.86
N GLU A 12 -3.27 6.14 14.64
CA GLU A 12 -3.04 7.31 13.81
C GLU A 12 -3.23 6.97 12.33
N ALA A 13 -3.88 7.86 11.58
CA ALA A 13 -4.00 7.72 10.14
C ALA A 13 -2.74 8.25 9.47
N ILE A 14 -2.03 7.39 8.73
CA ILE A 14 -0.90 7.80 7.89
C ILE A 14 -1.38 7.93 6.44
N GLU A 15 -1.12 9.09 5.85
CA GLU A 15 -1.44 9.36 4.45
C GLU A 15 -0.30 8.94 3.52
N PHE A 16 -0.65 8.25 2.43
CA PHE A 16 0.32 7.94 1.36
C PHE A 16 0.31 9.03 0.29
N PRO A 17 1.47 9.47 -0.23
CA PRO A 17 1.51 10.35 -1.38
C PRO A 17 0.80 9.73 -2.59
N LEU A 18 -0.14 10.49 -3.19
CA LEU A 18 -0.93 10.04 -4.34
C LEU A 18 -0.51 10.77 -5.61
N PHE A 19 -0.33 10.00 -6.70
CA PHE A 19 0.14 10.49 -7.99
C PHE A 19 -0.87 10.16 -9.10
N PRO A 20 -1.97 10.94 -9.20
CA PRO A 20 -2.93 10.84 -10.31
C PRO A 20 -2.25 11.11 -11.66
N SER A 21 -2.60 10.30 -12.66
CA SER A 21 -2.08 10.47 -14.02
C SER A 21 -2.52 11.82 -14.57
N LYS A 22 -1.56 12.58 -15.13
CA LYS A 22 -1.82 13.89 -15.76
C LYS A 22 -2.89 13.75 -16.85
N GLY A 23 -3.84 14.67 -16.88
CA GLY A 23 -4.92 14.70 -17.88
C GLY A 23 -6.09 13.74 -17.62
N VAL A 24 -6.05 12.92 -16.56
CA VAL A 24 -7.18 12.06 -16.17
C VAL A 24 -8.01 12.75 -15.10
N ARG A 25 -9.25 13.14 -15.44
CA ARG A 25 -10.22 13.61 -14.45
C ARG A 25 -10.78 12.41 -13.69
N LEU A 26 -10.51 12.37 -12.39
CA LEU A 26 -11.05 11.32 -11.54
C LEU A 26 -12.57 11.41 -11.45
N ARG A 27 -13.23 10.26 -11.39
CA ARG A 27 -14.65 10.25 -11.04
C ARG A 27 -14.76 10.65 -9.58
N ARG A 28 -15.71 11.54 -9.25
CA ARG A 28 -15.95 12.02 -7.87
C ARG A 28 -16.00 10.91 -6.82
N LYS A 29 -16.59 9.75 -7.17
CA LYS A 29 -16.65 8.58 -6.28
C LYS A 29 -15.26 8.03 -5.92
N ILE A 30 -14.32 8.03 -6.86
CA ILE A 30 -12.95 7.58 -6.65
C ILE A 30 -12.20 8.57 -5.75
N GLU A 31 -12.37 9.88 -5.98
CA GLU A 31 -11.77 10.92 -5.14
C GLU A 31 -12.24 10.83 -3.69
N VAL A 32 -13.55 10.67 -3.48
CA VAL A 32 -14.15 10.50 -2.15
C VAL A 32 -13.59 9.25 -1.48
N TRP A 33 -13.60 8.11 -2.17
CA TRP A 33 -13.07 6.85 -1.63
C TRP A 33 -11.58 6.96 -1.28
N LEU A 34 -10.76 7.61 -2.12
CA LEU A 34 -9.35 7.82 -1.80
C LEU A 34 -9.17 8.68 -0.55
N LYS A 35 -9.96 9.75 -0.40
CA LYS A 35 -9.92 10.60 0.77
C LYS A 35 -10.30 9.83 2.04
N GLU A 36 -11.36 9.03 1.98
CA GLU A 36 -11.77 8.16 3.08
C GLU A 36 -10.68 7.13 3.41
N PHE A 37 -10.09 6.50 2.39
CA PHE A 37 -8.99 5.55 2.55
C PHE A 37 -7.74 6.16 3.21
N GLN A 38 -7.45 7.44 2.96
CA GLN A 38 -6.35 8.12 3.63
C GLN A 38 -6.56 8.24 5.14
N GLN A 39 -7.81 8.41 5.58
CA GLN A 39 -8.19 8.54 7.00
C GLN A 39 -8.29 7.19 7.73
N VAL A 40 -8.19 6.07 7.01
CA VAL A 40 -8.18 4.74 7.62
C VAL A 40 -6.93 4.61 8.50
N PRO A 41 -7.07 4.13 9.76
CA PRO A 41 -5.95 4.00 10.66
C PRO A 41 -4.84 3.11 10.09
N TYR A 42 -3.59 3.55 10.29
CA TYR A 42 -2.44 2.76 9.90
C TYR A 42 -2.14 1.71 10.97
N VAL A 43 -2.36 0.44 10.61
CA VAL A 43 -1.89 -0.69 11.42
C VAL A 43 -0.52 -1.09 10.91
N SER A 44 0.47 -1.10 11.80
CA SER A 44 1.82 -1.46 11.42
C SER A 44 1.84 -2.87 10.80
N PRO A 45 2.56 -3.09 9.69
CA PRO A 45 2.69 -4.41 9.09
C PRO A 45 3.30 -5.46 10.04
N TYR A 46 3.99 -5.01 11.09
CA TYR A 46 4.67 -5.85 12.07
C TYR A 46 3.87 -6.09 13.35
N GLU A 47 2.67 -5.50 13.48
CA GLU A 47 1.76 -5.70 14.61
C GLU A 47 0.87 -6.94 14.42
N ASP A 48 0.30 -7.43 15.54
CA ASP A 48 -0.69 -8.51 15.50
C ASP A 48 -1.98 -8.03 14.85
N TYR A 49 -2.33 -8.65 13.72
CA TYR A 49 -3.49 -8.33 12.90
C TYR A 49 -4.57 -9.42 12.94
N SER A 50 -4.44 -10.40 13.83
CA SER A 50 -5.36 -11.56 13.92
C SER A 50 -6.82 -11.20 14.18
N HIS A 51 -7.06 -10.01 14.75
CA HIS A 51 -8.38 -9.48 15.09
C HIS A 51 -9.05 -8.69 13.95
N LEU A 52 -8.32 -8.37 12.87
CA LEU A 52 -8.84 -7.59 11.76
C LEU A 52 -9.69 -8.44 10.81
N ASP A 53 -10.80 -7.87 10.34
CA ASP A 53 -11.55 -8.46 9.21
C ASP A 53 -10.69 -8.36 7.93
N PRO A 54 -10.34 -9.50 7.28
CA PRO A 54 -9.56 -9.50 6.05
C PRO A 54 -10.16 -8.72 4.88
N ASN A 55 -11.45 -8.38 4.94
CA ASN A 55 -12.14 -7.58 3.93
C ASN A 55 -12.33 -6.10 4.32
N SER A 56 -11.84 -5.69 5.50
CA SER A 56 -11.93 -4.30 5.95
C SER A 56 -10.95 -3.39 5.22
N ASP A 57 -11.28 -2.10 5.13
CA ASP A 57 -10.37 -1.08 4.61
C ASP A 57 -9.09 -0.98 5.45
N ILE A 58 -9.13 -1.32 6.75
CA ILE A 58 -7.95 -1.38 7.63
C ILE A 58 -7.00 -2.51 7.18
N ALA A 59 -7.54 -3.69 6.86
CA ALA A 59 -6.74 -4.79 6.33
C ALA A 59 -6.13 -4.43 4.96
N GLU A 60 -6.87 -3.71 4.11
CA GLU A 60 -6.36 -3.18 2.84
C GLU A 60 -5.26 -2.13 3.06
N LYS A 61 -5.47 -1.17 3.98
CA LYS A 61 -4.50 -0.14 4.38
C LYS A 61 -3.20 -0.76 4.88
N ARG A 62 -3.27 -1.80 5.72
CA ARG A 62 -2.10 -2.56 6.18
C ARG A 62 -1.31 -3.17 5.02
N VAL A 63 -1.99 -3.77 4.05
CA VAL A 63 -1.32 -4.37 2.89
C VAL A 63 -0.68 -3.30 2.00
N ALA A 64 -1.39 -2.20 1.74
CA ALA A 64 -0.85 -1.07 0.98
C ALA A 64 0.37 -0.46 1.68
N GLY A 65 0.31 -0.29 3.00
CA GLY A 65 1.40 0.17 3.85
C GLY A 65 2.62 -0.74 3.80
N PHE A 66 2.42 -2.04 4.01
CA PHE A 66 3.51 -3.02 3.91
C PHE A 66 4.21 -2.96 2.54
N LEU A 67 3.44 -2.91 1.45
CA LEU A 67 4.01 -2.84 0.10
C LEU A 67 4.72 -1.52 -0.16
N HIS A 68 4.21 -0.42 0.38
CA HIS A 68 4.84 0.91 0.30
C HIS A 68 6.19 0.90 1.02
N GLU A 69 6.22 0.51 2.30
CA GLU A 69 7.46 0.41 3.10
C GLU A 69 8.46 -0.53 2.44
N LEU A 70 8.03 -1.73 2.03
CA LEU A 70 8.89 -2.72 1.42
C LEU A 70 9.51 -2.20 0.13
N LEU A 71 8.74 -1.50 -0.72
CA LEU A 71 9.28 -0.90 -1.94
C LEU A 71 10.25 0.24 -1.65
N CYS A 72 10.01 1.07 -0.63
CA CYS A 72 10.95 2.12 -0.18
C CYS A 72 12.32 1.58 0.25
N LEU A 73 12.41 0.30 0.67
CA LEU A 73 13.69 -0.32 1.03
C LEU A 73 14.53 -0.71 -0.19
N PHE A 74 13.94 -0.82 -1.39
CA PHE A 74 14.69 -1.13 -2.61
C PHE A 74 15.25 0.14 -3.23
N VAL A 75 16.49 0.06 -3.73
CA VAL A 75 17.17 1.18 -4.42
C VAL A 75 16.32 1.72 -5.58
N GLU A 76 15.74 0.82 -6.37
CA GLU A 76 14.89 1.18 -7.51
C GLU A 76 13.43 1.47 -7.14
N HIS A 77 13.08 1.46 -5.85
CA HIS A 77 11.70 1.61 -5.37
C HIS A 77 10.71 0.69 -6.09
N SER A 78 11.22 -0.47 -6.52
CA SER A 78 10.52 -1.40 -7.39
C SER A 78 11.03 -2.82 -7.17
N ALA A 79 10.18 -3.79 -7.50
CA ALA A 79 10.52 -5.21 -7.46
C ALA A 79 9.64 -6.01 -8.40
N GLU A 80 10.13 -7.17 -8.86
CA GLU A 80 9.31 -8.12 -9.61
C GLU A 80 8.11 -8.56 -8.74
N ARG A 81 6.89 -8.38 -9.26
CA ARG A 81 5.64 -8.68 -8.56
C ARG A 81 5.61 -10.11 -8.03
N ARG A 82 6.14 -11.07 -8.80
CA ARG A 82 6.22 -12.47 -8.38
C ARG A 82 7.05 -12.65 -7.11
N ARG A 83 8.16 -11.93 -6.97
CA ARG A 83 9.03 -11.98 -5.79
C ARG A 83 8.33 -11.44 -4.55
N LEU A 84 7.61 -10.33 -4.70
CA LEU A 84 6.78 -9.78 -3.62
C LEU A 84 5.71 -10.78 -3.15
N LEU A 85 5.07 -11.50 -4.08
CA LEU A 85 4.09 -12.53 -3.74
C LEU A 85 4.68 -13.75 -3.01
N CYS A 86 5.96 -14.08 -3.22
CA CYS A 86 6.64 -15.12 -2.46
C CYS A 86 6.77 -14.78 -0.96
N LEU A 87 6.80 -13.48 -0.62
CA LEU A 87 6.92 -13.00 0.75
C LEU A 87 5.63 -13.11 1.54
N LYS A 88 4.49 -13.29 0.86
CA LYS A 88 3.15 -13.34 1.46
C LYS A 88 3.08 -14.19 2.73
N LYS A 89 3.63 -15.42 2.69
CA LYS A 89 3.53 -16.37 3.81
C LYS A 89 4.31 -15.89 5.04
N TYR A 90 5.43 -15.20 4.82
CA TYR A 90 6.32 -14.76 5.89
C TYR A 90 5.81 -13.50 6.60
N PHE A 91 5.09 -12.62 5.89
CA PHE A 91 4.55 -11.37 6.42
C PHE A 91 3.04 -11.41 6.67
N GLY A 92 2.43 -12.60 6.58
CA GLY A 92 1.03 -12.76 6.93
C GLY A 92 0.06 -12.01 6.02
N LEU A 93 0.41 -11.86 4.74
CA LEU A 93 -0.39 -11.08 3.80
C LEU A 93 -1.56 -11.92 3.23
N PRO A 94 -2.65 -11.30 2.75
CA PRO A 94 -3.82 -12.03 2.23
C PRO A 94 -3.56 -12.72 0.90
N GLN A 95 -4.35 -13.75 0.54
CA GLN A 95 -4.18 -14.53 -0.71
C GLN A 95 -4.17 -13.65 -1.96
N LYS A 96 -4.90 -12.54 -1.92
CA LYS A 96 -5.09 -11.62 -3.04
C LYS A 96 -4.24 -10.35 -2.91
N VAL A 97 -3.05 -10.40 -2.31
CA VAL A 97 -2.11 -9.26 -2.23
C VAL A 97 -1.91 -8.52 -3.55
N HIS A 98 -1.85 -9.25 -4.66
CA HIS A 98 -1.67 -8.65 -5.99
C HIS A 98 -2.72 -7.59 -6.31
N LYS A 99 -3.93 -7.69 -5.75
CA LYS A 99 -5.00 -6.71 -5.94
C LYS A 99 -4.69 -5.35 -5.36
N ALA A 100 -3.80 -5.25 -4.37
CA ALA A 100 -3.41 -3.95 -3.82
C ALA A 100 -2.78 -3.05 -4.91
N PHE A 101 -1.98 -3.63 -5.81
CA PHE A 101 -1.41 -2.88 -6.94
C PHE A 101 -2.47 -2.39 -7.93
N GLU A 102 -3.54 -3.16 -8.14
CA GLU A 102 -4.65 -2.81 -9.04
C GLU A 102 -5.60 -1.79 -8.39
N ARG A 103 -5.82 -1.89 -7.07
CA ARG A 103 -6.72 -1.03 -6.30
C ARG A 103 -6.12 0.32 -5.95
N HIS A 104 -4.79 0.41 -5.85
CA HIS A 104 -4.07 1.64 -5.55
C HIS A 104 -3.15 2.10 -6.70
N PRO A 105 -3.69 2.39 -7.91
CA PRO A 105 -2.91 2.82 -9.06
C PRO A 105 -2.31 4.23 -8.90
N TYR A 106 -2.69 4.97 -7.85
CA TYR A 106 -2.13 6.28 -7.52
C TYR A 106 -0.90 6.19 -6.61
N MET A 107 -0.69 5.05 -5.96
CA MET A 107 0.50 4.76 -5.16
C MET A 107 1.47 3.89 -5.96
N PHE A 108 0.95 2.86 -6.63
CA PHE A 108 1.74 1.89 -7.36
C PHE A 108 1.54 2.00 -8.86
N TYR A 109 2.58 1.64 -9.60
CA TYR A 109 2.54 1.43 -11.04
C TYR A 109 3.00 0.01 -11.37
N LEU A 110 2.29 -0.66 -12.27
CA LEU A 110 2.68 -1.98 -12.78
C LEU A 110 3.27 -1.82 -14.18
N SER A 111 4.53 -2.22 -14.34
CA SER A 111 5.18 -2.30 -15.65
C SER A 111 5.24 -3.76 -16.11
N LEU A 112 4.82 -4.03 -17.34
CA LEU A 112 4.97 -5.34 -17.98
C LEU A 112 6.02 -5.22 -19.09
N ARG A 113 7.18 -5.83 -18.88
CA ARG A 113 8.26 -5.88 -19.89
C ARG A 113 8.79 -7.30 -20.01
N ASN A 114 8.94 -7.81 -21.22
CA ASN A 114 9.50 -9.14 -21.50
C ASN A 114 8.89 -10.25 -20.63
N LYS A 115 7.55 -10.28 -20.51
CA LYS A 115 6.77 -11.22 -19.66
C LYS A 115 7.02 -11.10 -18.15
N THR A 116 7.78 -10.10 -17.72
CA THR A 116 8.04 -9.79 -16.31
C THR A 116 7.18 -8.61 -15.88
N CYS A 117 6.45 -8.80 -14.77
CA CYS A 117 5.62 -7.76 -14.19
C CYS A 117 6.33 -7.17 -12.97
N THR A 118 6.68 -5.90 -13.03
CA THR A 118 7.38 -5.16 -11.96
C THR A 118 6.40 -4.21 -11.31
N ALA A 119 6.33 -4.24 -9.98
CA ALA A 119 5.63 -3.23 -9.19
C ALA A 119 6.60 -2.11 -8.84
N ILE A 120 6.18 -0.87 -9.06
CA ILE A 120 6.98 0.34 -8.89
C ILE A 120 6.20 1.28 -7.97
N LEU A 121 6.87 1.85 -6.96
CA LEU A 121 6.31 2.91 -6.14
C LEU A 121 6.40 4.24 -6.90
N LYS A 122 5.26 4.90 -7.12
CA LYS A 122 5.21 6.15 -7.90
C LYS A 122 5.92 7.31 -7.24
N GLU A 123 5.96 7.32 -5.91
CA GLU A 123 6.58 8.38 -5.11
C GLU A 123 8.02 8.68 -5.49
N ALA A 124 8.79 7.65 -5.83
CA ALA A 124 10.19 7.80 -6.20
C ALA A 124 10.43 8.45 -7.57
N TYR A 125 9.38 8.59 -8.40
CA TYR A 125 9.52 8.97 -9.82
C TYR A 125 8.64 10.15 -10.23
N CYS A 126 7.78 10.63 -9.35
CA CYS A 126 6.92 11.77 -9.61
C CYS A 126 7.43 12.97 -8.80
N ASP A 127 8.10 13.90 -9.46
CA ASP A 127 8.56 15.14 -8.83
C ASP A 127 7.40 15.92 -8.19
N LYS A 128 7.66 16.48 -7.00
CA LYS A 128 6.82 17.50 -6.36
C LYS A 128 6.90 18.86 -7.09
N SER A 129 7.08 18.88 -8.41
CA SER A 129 7.26 20.09 -9.21
C SER A 129 5.92 20.77 -9.52
N GLY A 130 5.19 21.14 -8.47
CA GLY A 130 3.93 21.85 -8.53
C GLY A 130 3.66 22.54 -7.20
N HIS A 131 4.55 23.46 -6.83
CA HIS A 131 4.23 24.57 -5.93
C HIS A 131 3.58 25.69 -6.73
#